data_AF-A0AAU3U1S9-F1
#
_entry.id   AF-A0AAU3U1S9-F1
#
_cell.length_a   1.000
_cell.length_b   1.000
_cell.length_c   1.000
_cell.angle_alpha   90.00
_cell.angle_beta   90.00
_cell.angle_gamma   90.00
#
_symmetry.space_group_name_H-M   'P 1'
#
loop_
_entity.id
_entity.type
_entity.pdbx_description
1 polymer ?
#
loop_
_entity_poly.entity_id
_entity_poly.type
_entity_poly.pdbx_seq_one_letter_code
_entity_poly.pdbx_strand_id
1 'polypeptide(L)'
;MSKDYAERLAAASPLAAAAFQFGQVVEAVDHARAIAAAGPAVHRFDDTTEAYDASQCYDEIKDGDLLVVESEQAIAVLMDAYPVALTAGHGEFHSGLEESARTFREGRYAVSVDAAEAVAAELGLTLDAMHSTRPDDGPQVHRFDSTAEADAAADREEIADGDVVVVESERAVGFVVVVMPVAITEEHGAFRRYAGLGKPAREYSNGDYVRSVDLAEKIATDLGFPLADPAAAKVSGDGLNRHCCPCHGEGGLAPQHRESLEGRGRSPEDPS
;
A
#
# COMPACT_ATOMS: atom_id res chain seq x y z
N MET A 1 -37.24 22.83 20.64
CA MET A 1 -36.25 23.27 19.65
C MET A 1 -36.92 23.25 18.29
N SER A 2 -36.85 24.34 17.52
CA SER A 2 -37.42 24.39 16.18
C SER A 2 -36.61 23.48 15.26
N LYS A 3 -37.28 22.58 14.52
CA LYS A 3 -36.62 21.80 13.47
C LYS A 3 -36.02 22.74 12.43
N ASP A 4 -34.84 22.39 11.96
CA ASP A 4 -34.17 23.09 10.86
C ASP A 4 -35.08 23.08 9.61
N TYR A 5 -34.96 24.12 8.79
CA TYR A 5 -35.62 24.20 7.50
C TYR A 5 -35.38 22.96 6.63
N ALA A 6 -34.16 22.41 6.61
CA ALA A 6 -33.85 21.21 5.83
C ALA A 6 -34.61 19.97 6.36
N GLU A 7 -34.69 19.79 7.68
CA GLU A 7 -35.47 18.72 8.30
C GLU A 7 -36.98 18.84 8.00
N ARG A 8 -37.51 20.07 7.99
CA ARG A 8 -38.92 20.32 7.63
C ARG A 8 -39.18 20.02 6.16
N LEU A 9 -38.24 20.35 5.28
CA LEU A 9 -38.33 20.06 3.86
C LEU A 9 -38.25 18.55 3.61
N ALA A 10 -37.34 17.85 4.29
CA ALA A 10 -37.22 16.39 4.24
C ALA A 10 -38.52 15.69 4.65
N ALA A 11 -39.21 16.19 5.68
CA ALA A 11 -40.50 15.65 6.12
C ALA A 11 -41.66 15.88 5.12
N ALA A 12 -41.52 16.82 4.18
CA ALA A 12 -42.59 17.21 3.27
C ALA A 12 -42.73 16.28 2.06
N SER A 13 -41.69 15.52 1.68
CA SER A 13 -41.79 14.54 0.58
C SER A 13 -40.71 13.45 0.65
N PRO A 14 -40.97 12.24 0.11
CA PRO A 14 -39.96 11.19 0.02
C PRO A 14 -38.71 11.59 -0.77
N LEU A 15 -38.86 12.40 -1.81
CA LEU A 15 -37.73 12.88 -2.61
C LEU A 15 -36.84 13.84 -1.80
N ALA A 16 -37.45 14.75 -1.04
CA ALA A 16 -36.70 15.66 -0.16
C ALA A 16 -36.01 14.89 0.98
N ALA A 17 -36.66 13.86 1.54
CA ALA A 17 -36.03 12.97 2.52
C ALA A 17 -34.79 12.27 1.94
N ALA A 18 -34.90 11.72 0.73
CA ALA A 18 -33.77 11.06 0.05
C ALA A 18 -32.61 12.04 -0.22
N ALA A 19 -32.90 13.26 -0.68
CA ALA A 19 -31.88 14.28 -0.90
C ALA A 19 -31.19 14.70 0.41
N PHE A 20 -31.94 14.84 1.50
CA PHE A 20 -31.39 15.13 2.82
C PHE A 20 -30.47 14.00 3.32
N GLN A 21 -30.92 12.75 3.23
CA GLN A 21 -30.11 11.58 3.59
C GLN A 21 -28.83 11.49 2.75
N PHE A 22 -28.91 11.75 1.45
CA PHE A 22 -27.73 11.79 0.58
C PHE A 22 -26.75 12.88 1.01
N GLY A 23 -27.23 14.08 1.36
CA GLY A 23 -26.39 15.15 1.92
C GLY A 23 -25.65 14.72 3.19
N GLN A 24 -26.33 14.03 4.11
CA GLN A 24 -25.70 13.49 5.33
C GLN A 24 -24.62 12.45 5.02
N VAL A 25 -24.83 11.60 4.01
CA VAL A 25 -23.82 10.63 3.57
C VAL A 25 -22.61 11.34 2.96
N VAL A 26 -22.82 12.35 2.11
CA VAL A 26 -21.72 13.13 1.52
C VAL A 26 -20.90 13.83 2.61
N GLU A 27 -21.56 14.49 3.56
CA GLU A 27 -20.89 15.15 4.68
C GLU A 27 -20.08 14.15 5.52
N ALA A 28 -20.64 12.98 5.82
CA ALA A 28 -19.94 11.92 6.55
C ALA A 28 -18.72 11.39 5.78
N VAL A 29 -18.82 11.22 4.45
CA VAL A 29 -17.71 10.78 3.59
C VAL A 29 -16.62 11.84 3.51
N ASP A 30 -16.98 13.11 3.34
CA ASP A 30 -16.02 14.22 3.29
C ASP A 30 -15.31 14.39 4.64
N HIS A 31 -16.04 14.25 5.75
CA HIS A 31 -15.45 14.24 7.09
C HIS A 31 -14.48 13.07 7.28
N ALA A 32 -14.87 11.85 6.88
CA ALA A 32 -13.99 10.68 6.94
C ALA A 32 -12.74 10.85 6.07
N ARG A 33 -12.88 11.46 4.88
CA ARG A 33 -11.75 11.78 4.00
C ARG A 33 -10.83 12.83 4.62
N ALA A 34 -11.40 13.85 5.28
CA ALA A 34 -10.61 14.87 5.97
C ALA A 34 -9.83 14.28 7.15
N ILE A 35 -10.44 13.37 7.92
CA ILE A 35 -9.75 12.61 8.99
C ILE A 35 -8.63 11.77 8.40
N ALA A 36 -8.91 10.98 7.36
CA ALA A 36 -7.90 10.16 6.70
C ALA A 36 -6.74 10.99 6.12
N ALA A 37 -7.03 12.19 5.62
CA ALA A 37 -6.02 13.11 5.10
C ALA A 37 -5.18 13.78 6.19
N ALA A 38 -5.67 13.87 7.43
CA ALA A 38 -4.91 14.41 8.55
C ALA A 38 -3.82 13.44 9.04
N GLY A 39 -3.96 12.14 8.73
CA GLY A 39 -3.09 11.09 9.24
C GLY A 39 -3.34 10.77 10.72
N PRO A 40 -2.57 9.83 11.28
CA PRO A 40 -2.64 9.47 12.70
C PRO A 40 -2.20 10.66 13.58
N ALA A 41 -2.87 10.87 14.70
CA ALA A 41 -2.40 11.82 15.69
C ALA A 41 -1.18 11.25 16.44
N VAL A 42 -0.29 12.13 16.91
CA VAL A 42 0.90 11.75 17.68
C VAL A 42 0.75 12.27 19.10
N HIS A 43 0.60 11.34 20.05
CA HIS A 43 0.45 11.63 21.47
C HIS A 43 1.77 11.32 22.19
N ARG A 44 2.26 12.26 23.00
CA ARG A 44 3.53 12.13 23.75
C ARG A 44 3.24 11.98 25.24
N PHE A 45 3.94 11.07 25.90
CA PHE A 45 3.81 10.76 27.32
C PHE A 45 5.17 10.68 28.00
N ASP A 46 5.17 10.80 29.32
CA ASP A 46 6.41 10.73 30.12
C ASP A 46 6.88 9.27 30.31
N ASP A 47 5.94 8.31 30.37
CA ASP A 47 6.19 6.88 30.50
C ASP A 47 5.14 6.00 29.78
N THR A 48 5.47 4.72 29.56
CA THR A 48 4.59 3.79 28.82
C THR A 48 3.37 3.33 29.61
N THR A 49 3.37 3.43 30.95
CA THR A 49 2.20 3.11 31.78
C THR A 49 1.13 4.19 31.61
N GLU A 50 1.51 5.46 31.70
CA GLU A 50 0.61 6.60 31.46
C GLU A 50 0.03 6.54 30.04
N ALA A 51 0.88 6.28 29.04
CA ALA A 51 0.43 6.15 27.65
C ALA A 51 -0.59 5.02 27.47
N TYR A 52 -0.38 3.87 28.12
CA TYR A 52 -1.30 2.75 28.08
C TYR A 52 -2.63 3.09 28.74
N ASP A 53 -2.61 3.65 29.95
CA ASP A 53 -3.82 4.04 30.68
C ASP A 53 -4.62 5.10 29.91
N ALA A 54 -3.92 6.10 29.34
CA ALA A 54 -4.52 7.14 28.52
C ALA A 54 -5.22 6.52 27.29
N SER A 55 -4.58 5.56 26.60
CA SER A 55 -5.18 4.92 25.43
C SER A 55 -6.47 4.14 25.75
N GLN A 56 -6.69 3.76 27.01
CA GLN A 56 -7.94 3.09 27.44
C GLN A 56 -9.03 4.06 27.90
N CYS A 57 -8.64 5.27 28.30
CA CYS A 57 -9.51 6.18 29.05
C CYS A 57 -9.89 7.44 28.27
N TYR A 58 -9.05 7.86 27.32
CA TYR A 58 -9.20 9.13 26.62
C TYR A 58 -9.79 8.92 25.23
N ASP A 59 -10.97 9.50 25.02
CA ASP A 59 -11.67 9.42 23.74
C ASP A 59 -10.90 10.11 22.62
N GLU A 60 -9.98 11.03 22.90
CA GLU A 60 -9.16 11.70 21.90
C GLU A 60 -8.10 10.79 21.25
N ILE A 61 -7.74 9.67 21.88
CA ILE A 61 -6.76 8.72 21.34
C ILE A 61 -7.52 7.65 20.55
N LYS A 62 -7.25 7.57 19.26
CA LYS A 62 -7.98 6.71 18.33
C LYS A 62 -7.12 5.55 17.84
N ASP A 63 -7.81 4.49 17.42
CA ASP A 63 -7.18 3.40 16.68
C ASP A 63 -6.37 3.94 15.49
N GLY A 64 -5.13 3.49 15.38
CA GLY A 64 -4.14 3.96 14.41
C GLY A 64 -3.29 5.16 14.85
N ASP A 65 -3.63 5.84 15.95
CA ASP A 65 -2.79 6.92 16.50
C ASP A 65 -1.46 6.39 17.04
N LEU A 66 -0.49 7.30 17.16
CA LEU A 66 0.83 7.00 17.70
C LEU A 66 0.95 7.44 19.15
N LEU A 67 1.54 6.56 19.97
CA LEU A 67 1.94 6.85 21.35
C LEU A 67 3.47 6.88 21.40
N VAL A 68 4.03 8.00 21.86
CA VAL A 68 5.47 8.25 21.87
C VAL A 68 5.94 8.49 23.29
N VAL A 69 6.93 7.72 23.72
CA VAL A 69 7.56 7.82 25.04
C VAL A 69 9.07 7.90 24.84
N GLU A 70 9.57 9.14 24.74
CA GLU A 70 10.97 9.42 24.36
C GLU A 70 11.98 8.88 25.39
N SER A 71 11.63 8.97 26.68
CA SER A 71 12.43 8.50 27.81
C SER A 71 12.72 6.99 27.76
N GLU A 72 11.79 6.23 27.18
CA GLU A 72 11.85 4.77 27.03
C GLU A 72 12.20 4.35 25.59
N GLN A 73 12.46 5.31 24.70
CA GLN A 73 12.71 5.09 23.28
C GLN A 73 11.60 4.25 22.60
N ALA A 74 10.35 4.45 23.04
CA ALA A 74 9.20 3.69 22.60
C ALA A 74 8.29 4.52 21.69
N ILE A 75 7.99 3.97 20.51
CA ILE A 75 6.92 4.45 19.62
C ILE A 75 5.97 3.28 19.41
N ALA A 76 4.70 3.46 19.70
CA ALA A 76 3.66 2.46 19.46
C ALA A 76 2.55 3.00 18.57
N VAL A 77 1.90 2.10 17.84
CA VAL A 77 0.61 2.35 17.18
C VAL A 77 -0.50 1.73 18.04
N LEU A 78 -1.57 2.48 18.29
CA LEU A 78 -2.75 1.92 18.95
C LEU A 78 -3.49 1.01 17.97
N MET A 79 -3.56 -0.29 18.26
CA MET A 79 -4.30 -1.28 17.48
C MET A 79 -5.50 -1.80 18.27
N ASP A 80 -6.70 -1.42 17.85
CA ASP A 80 -7.94 -1.49 18.62
C ASP A 80 -7.78 -0.87 20.01
N ALA A 81 -7.51 -1.68 21.03
CA ALA A 81 -7.30 -1.28 22.42
C ALA A 81 -5.88 -1.62 22.91
N TYR A 82 -4.99 -2.06 22.02
CA TYR A 82 -3.67 -2.55 22.38
C TYR A 82 -2.59 -1.68 21.73
N PRO A 83 -1.83 -0.88 22.50
CA PRO A 83 -0.67 -0.19 21.96
C PRO A 83 0.42 -1.21 21.62
N VAL A 84 0.79 -1.26 20.35
CA VAL A 84 1.82 -2.16 19.82
C VAL A 84 3.06 -1.35 19.49
N ALA A 85 4.16 -1.65 20.16
CA ALA A 85 5.44 -1.03 19.93
C ALA A 85 5.98 -1.35 18.54
N LEU A 86 6.48 -0.31 17.88
CA LEU A 86 7.14 -0.36 16.59
C LEU A 86 8.66 -0.23 16.71
N THR A 87 9.18 0.10 17.89
CA THR A 87 10.62 0.23 18.22
C THR A 87 11.10 -0.93 19.08
N ALA A 88 12.42 -1.14 19.13
CA ALA A 88 13.01 -2.16 20.02
C ALA A 88 12.80 -1.84 21.51
N GLY A 89 12.83 -0.55 21.88
CA GLY A 89 12.33 -0.09 23.19
C GLY A 89 10.81 -0.10 23.17
N HIS A 90 10.17 -0.85 24.07
CA HIS A 90 8.70 -0.97 24.09
C HIS A 90 8.07 -0.74 25.47
N GLY A 91 8.85 -0.73 26.56
CA GLY A 91 8.28 -0.58 27.91
C GLY A 91 7.15 -1.56 28.17
N GLU A 92 6.00 -1.03 28.61
CA GLU A 92 4.75 -1.78 28.85
C GLU A 92 3.90 -2.04 27.60
N PHE A 93 4.28 -1.54 26.42
CA PHE A 93 3.54 -1.80 25.19
C PHE A 93 3.71 -3.24 24.69
N HIS A 94 2.76 -3.71 23.89
CA HIS A 94 2.82 -5.02 23.26
C HIS A 94 3.88 -5.06 22.15
N SER A 95 4.69 -6.11 22.08
CA SER A 95 5.78 -6.25 21.09
C SER A 95 5.78 -7.59 20.34
N GLY A 96 4.63 -8.29 20.32
CA GLY A 96 4.54 -9.68 19.85
C GLY A 96 3.70 -9.89 18.58
N LEU A 97 3.73 -8.97 17.61
CA LEU A 97 3.11 -9.26 16.32
C LEU A 97 3.87 -10.37 15.59
N GLU A 98 3.13 -11.25 14.90
CA GLU A 98 3.70 -12.30 14.05
C GLU A 98 4.07 -11.78 12.65
N GLU A 99 3.62 -10.57 12.31
CA GLU A 99 3.87 -9.89 11.04
C GLU A 99 4.05 -8.38 11.23
N SER A 100 4.44 -7.68 10.17
CA SER A 100 4.59 -6.23 10.22
C SER A 100 3.26 -5.54 10.55
N ALA A 101 3.27 -4.56 11.45
CA ALA A 101 2.15 -3.65 11.64
C ALA A 101 1.65 -3.02 10.32
N ARG A 102 2.57 -2.84 9.36
CA ARG A 102 2.28 -2.29 8.03
C ARG A 102 1.42 -3.21 7.17
N THR A 103 1.54 -4.53 7.31
CA THR A 103 0.77 -5.53 6.53
C THR A 103 -0.41 -6.07 7.32
N PHE A 104 -0.35 -5.98 8.65
CA PHE A 104 -1.36 -6.48 9.56
C PHE A 104 -2.77 -5.99 9.19
N ARG A 105 -3.72 -6.93 9.13
CA ARG A 105 -5.12 -6.71 8.74
C ARG A 105 -5.25 -5.95 7.41
N GLU A 106 -4.65 -6.50 6.37
CA GLU A 106 -4.74 -5.95 5.01
C GLU A 106 -4.18 -4.52 4.91
N GLY A 107 -3.14 -4.23 5.71
CA GLY A 107 -2.43 -2.96 5.69
C GLY A 107 -3.15 -1.78 6.33
N ARG A 108 -4.12 -2.05 7.22
CA ARG A 108 -4.90 -1.02 7.93
C ARG A 108 -4.02 0.05 8.61
N TYR A 109 -2.85 -0.33 9.12
CA TYR A 109 -1.96 0.57 9.87
C TYR A 109 -0.75 1.06 9.06
N ALA A 110 -0.72 0.86 7.74
CA ALA A 110 0.43 1.27 6.92
C ALA A 110 0.77 2.77 7.05
N VAL A 111 -0.25 3.64 7.05
CA VAL A 111 -0.08 5.10 7.23
C VAL A 111 0.43 5.43 8.63
N SER A 112 0.02 4.67 9.65
CA SER A 112 0.52 4.80 11.02
C SER A 112 2.00 4.47 11.10
N VAL A 113 2.43 3.40 10.43
CA VAL A 113 3.85 3.05 10.36
C VAL A 113 4.65 4.11 9.62
N ASP A 114 4.16 4.67 8.51
CA ASP A 114 4.82 5.80 7.81
C ASP A 114 5.03 7.01 8.73
N ALA A 115 4.00 7.36 9.50
CA ALA A 115 4.08 8.44 10.47
C ALA A 115 5.07 8.11 11.61
N ALA A 116 5.09 6.86 12.08
CA ALA A 116 6.00 6.41 13.11
C ALA A 116 7.46 6.46 12.65
N GLU A 117 7.74 6.15 11.38
CA GLU A 117 9.07 6.30 10.78
C GLU A 117 9.52 7.76 10.76
N ALA A 118 8.64 8.69 10.39
CA ALA A 118 8.95 10.12 10.40
C ALA A 118 9.26 10.61 11.82
N VAL A 119 8.48 10.18 12.82
CA VAL A 119 8.71 10.50 14.24
C VAL A 119 10.01 9.86 14.73
N ALA A 120 10.27 8.60 14.39
CA ALA A 120 11.51 7.92 14.75
C ALA A 120 12.73 8.66 14.18
N ALA A 121 12.67 9.09 12.92
CA ALA A 121 13.72 9.86 12.28
C ALA A 121 13.96 11.23 12.97
N GLU A 122 12.90 11.94 13.39
CA GLU A 122 12.99 13.19 14.15
C GLU A 122 13.73 12.98 15.49
N LEU A 123 13.45 11.87 16.16
CA LEU A 123 13.97 11.54 17.49
C LEU A 123 15.32 10.79 17.45
N GLY A 124 15.83 10.44 16.27
CA GLY A 124 17.03 9.61 16.12
C GLY A 124 16.84 8.17 16.62
N LEU A 125 15.62 7.64 16.55
CA LEU A 125 15.26 6.27 16.87
C LEU A 125 15.15 5.42 15.60
N THR A 126 15.20 4.10 15.78
CA THR A 126 15.02 3.12 14.69
C THR A 126 13.84 2.23 15.04
N LEU A 127 12.90 2.07 14.10
CA LEU A 127 11.85 1.06 14.24
C LEU A 127 12.47 -0.35 14.22
N ASP A 128 11.83 -1.30 14.90
CA ASP A 128 12.16 -2.72 14.78
C ASP A 128 12.11 -3.14 13.31
N ALA A 129 13.05 -3.99 12.88
CA ALA A 129 13.18 -4.39 11.49
C ALA A 129 11.90 -5.04 10.93
N MET A 130 11.07 -5.66 11.78
CA MET A 130 9.79 -6.22 11.38
C MET A 130 8.79 -5.14 10.95
N HIS A 131 8.87 -3.95 11.53
CA HIS A 131 7.91 -2.86 11.36
C HIS A 131 8.45 -1.73 10.49
N SER A 132 9.76 -1.51 10.54
CA SER A 132 10.47 -0.65 9.63
C SER A 132 10.24 -1.12 8.21
N THR A 133 10.07 -0.15 7.32
CA THR A 133 10.16 -0.35 5.89
C THR A 133 11.50 -0.86 5.42
N ARG A 134 12.55 -1.13 6.21
CA ARG A 134 13.75 -1.74 5.62
C ARG A 134 13.40 -3.15 5.10
N PRO A 135 13.12 -3.26 3.78
CA PRO A 135 13.96 -2.74 2.68
C PRO A 135 13.32 -1.72 1.68
N ASP A 136 13.02 -0.47 2.08
CA ASP A 136 12.26 0.50 1.23
C ASP A 136 12.88 1.93 1.19
N ASP A 137 14.21 2.06 1.14
CA ASP A 137 14.85 3.18 0.39
C ASP A 137 14.61 3.02 -1.15
N GLY A 138 13.60 2.24 -1.53
CA GLY A 138 13.58 1.47 -2.76
C GLY A 138 14.71 0.44 -2.82
N PRO A 139 14.65 -0.42 -3.85
CA PRO A 139 15.76 -1.30 -4.17
C PRO A 139 17.03 -0.47 -4.37
N GLN A 140 18.09 -0.79 -3.63
CA GLN A 140 19.37 -0.12 -3.76
C GLN A 140 20.05 -0.53 -5.05
N VAL A 141 20.86 0.36 -5.62
CA VAL A 141 21.62 0.07 -6.83
C VAL A 141 23.06 -0.22 -6.46
N HIS A 142 23.46 -1.48 -6.61
CA HIS A 142 24.83 -1.93 -6.40
C HIS A 142 25.55 -2.10 -7.74
N ARG A 143 26.79 -1.63 -7.80
CA ARG A 143 27.65 -1.77 -8.97
C ARG A 143 28.81 -2.69 -8.63
N PHE A 144 29.08 -3.63 -9.52
CA PHE A 144 30.16 -4.60 -9.39
C PHE A 144 31.01 -4.64 -10.66
N ASP A 145 32.25 -5.12 -10.53
CA ASP A 145 33.16 -5.23 -11.66
C ASP A 145 32.83 -6.44 -12.54
N SER A 146 32.17 -7.46 -11.98
CA SER A 146 31.72 -8.67 -12.67
C SER A 146 30.43 -9.27 -12.08
N THR A 147 29.70 -10.05 -12.87
CA THR A 147 28.48 -10.73 -12.39
C THR A 147 28.78 -11.83 -11.37
N ALA A 148 29.97 -12.42 -11.39
CA ALA A 148 30.41 -13.40 -10.39
C ALA A 148 30.66 -12.76 -9.01
N GLU A 149 31.14 -11.51 -8.98
CA GLU A 149 31.31 -10.77 -7.73
C GLU A 149 29.96 -10.41 -7.11
N ALA A 150 29.02 -9.96 -7.93
CA ALA A 150 27.65 -9.68 -7.51
C ALA A 150 26.94 -10.93 -6.96
N ASP A 151 27.10 -12.09 -7.61
CA ASP A 151 26.58 -13.39 -7.12
C ASP A 151 27.18 -13.75 -5.76
N ALA A 152 28.50 -13.61 -5.62
CA ALA A 152 29.18 -13.87 -4.36
C ALA A 152 28.78 -12.88 -3.24
N ALA A 153 28.45 -11.63 -3.57
CA ALA A 153 27.94 -10.64 -2.62
C ALA A 153 26.52 -11.00 -2.15
N ALA A 154 25.67 -11.50 -3.06
CA ALA A 154 24.34 -12.00 -2.72
C ALA A 154 24.42 -13.22 -1.77
N ASP A 155 25.32 -14.16 -2.04
CA ASP A 155 25.57 -15.33 -1.19
C ASP A 155 26.07 -14.97 0.22
N ARG A 156 26.74 -13.83 0.37
CA ARG A 156 27.22 -13.29 1.66
C ARG A 156 26.20 -12.38 2.35
N GLU A 157 25.01 -12.20 1.76
CA GLU A 157 23.96 -11.30 2.26
C GLU A 157 24.44 -9.83 2.35
N GLU A 158 25.39 -9.43 1.48
CA GLU A 158 25.88 -8.04 1.42
C GLU A 158 24.96 -7.11 0.60
N ILE A 159 24.09 -7.70 -0.21
CA ILE A 159 23.04 -7.03 -0.97
C ILE A 159 21.70 -7.65 -0.59
N ALA A 160 20.66 -6.82 -0.45
CA ALA A 160 19.37 -7.27 0.05
C ALA A 160 18.51 -7.88 -1.05
N ASP A 161 17.53 -8.68 -0.65
CA ASP A 161 16.46 -9.11 -1.54
C ASP A 161 15.75 -7.89 -2.17
N GLY A 162 15.51 -7.96 -3.47
CA GLY A 162 14.95 -6.85 -4.25
C GLY A 162 15.95 -5.81 -4.74
N ASP A 163 17.19 -5.74 -4.21
CA ASP A 163 18.18 -4.77 -4.68
C ASP A 163 18.52 -4.97 -6.17
N VAL A 164 18.84 -3.86 -6.85
CA VAL A 164 19.25 -3.85 -8.25
C VAL A 164 20.77 -3.96 -8.36
N VAL A 165 21.22 -4.82 -9.27
CA VAL A 165 22.63 -5.10 -9.51
C VAL A 165 23.00 -4.70 -10.94
N VAL A 166 24.12 -3.98 -11.08
CA VAL A 166 24.60 -3.42 -12.34
C VAL A 166 26.05 -3.82 -12.57
N VAL A 167 26.33 -4.44 -13.72
CA VAL A 167 27.68 -4.84 -14.15
C VAL A 167 27.90 -4.32 -15.56
N GLU A 168 28.46 -3.11 -15.68
CA GLU A 168 28.58 -2.39 -16.95
C GLU A 168 29.53 -3.09 -17.94
N SER A 169 30.62 -3.69 -17.44
CA SER A 169 31.63 -4.43 -18.21
C SER A 169 31.03 -5.62 -18.98
N GLU A 170 29.98 -6.22 -18.41
CA GLU A 170 29.26 -7.38 -18.95
C GLU A 170 27.89 -6.99 -19.54
N ARG A 171 27.56 -5.69 -19.57
CA ARG A 171 26.26 -5.17 -20.03
C ARG A 171 25.06 -5.82 -19.33
N ALA A 172 25.23 -6.22 -18.07
CA ALA A 172 24.24 -6.95 -17.30
C ALA A 172 23.57 -6.04 -16.25
N VAL A 173 22.25 -6.03 -16.22
CA VAL A 173 21.44 -5.42 -15.16
C VAL A 173 20.43 -6.45 -14.68
N GLY A 174 20.26 -6.55 -13.36
CA GLY A 174 19.34 -7.48 -12.74
C GLY A 174 18.85 -7.00 -11.39
N PHE A 175 18.13 -7.87 -10.69
CA PHE A 175 17.73 -7.66 -9.30
C PHE A 175 17.88 -8.96 -8.51
N VAL A 176 18.03 -8.85 -7.20
CA VAL A 176 18.18 -10.00 -6.30
C VAL A 176 16.81 -10.58 -5.96
N VAL A 177 16.67 -11.90 -6.08
CA VAL A 177 15.51 -12.67 -5.63
C VAL A 177 15.95 -13.68 -4.58
N VAL A 178 15.55 -13.43 -3.33
CA VAL A 178 16.01 -14.09 -2.09
C VAL A 178 17.51 -13.90 -1.89
N VAL A 179 18.32 -14.59 -2.67
CA VAL A 179 19.80 -14.49 -2.71
C VAL A 179 20.35 -14.66 -4.13
N MET A 180 19.49 -14.71 -5.14
CA MET A 180 19.86 -15.03 -6.52
C MET A 180 19.71 -13.81 -7.43
N PRO A 181 20.80 -13.26 -7.98
CA PRO A 181 20.71 -12.24 -9.02
C PRO A 181 20.06 -12.80 -10.30
N VAL A 182 19.01 -12.11 -10.76
CA VAL A 182 18.30 -12.43 -12.01
C VAL A 182 18.48 -11.28 -13.00
N ALA A 183 19.03 -11.58 -14.17
CA ALA A 183 19.27 -10.57 -15.20
C ALA A 183 18.00 -10.24 -15.98
N ILE A 184 17.72 -8.95 -16.16
CA ILE A 184 16.65 -8.45 -17.04
C ILE A 184 17.16 -8.10 -18.45
N THR A 185 18.49 -8.05 -18.64
CA THR A 185 19.18 -7.78 -19.91
C THR A 185 19.49 -9.06 -20.69
N GLU A 186 19.66 -8.97 -22.01
CA GLU A 186 20.03 -10.12 -22.87
C GLU A 186 21.40 -10.69 -22.49
N GLU A 187 22.37 -9.80 -22.25
CA GLU A 187 23.66 -10.14 -21.65
C GLU A 187 23.47 -10.28 -20.14
N HIS A 188 23.87 -11.41 -19.58
CA HIS A 188 23.57 -11.75 -18.18
C HIS A 188 24.77 -12.32 -17.42
N GLY A 189 25.89 -12.62 -18.09
CA GLY A 189 27.07 -13.21 -17.44
C GLY A 189 26.71 -14.45 -16.60
N ALA A 190 27.12 -14.42 -15.32
CA ALA A 190 26.82 -15.44 -14.32
C ALA A 190 25.40 -15.37 -13.75
N PHE A 191 24.68 -14.26 -13.95
CA PHE A 191 23.30 -14.13 -13.44
C PHE A 191 22.38 -15.16 -14.08
N ARG A 192 21.34 -15.56 -13.33
CA ARG A 192 20.33 -16.45 -13.85
C ARG A 192 19.53 -15.75 -14.94
N ARG A 193 19.28 -16.48 -16.03
CA ARG A 193 18.38 -16.00 -17.08
C ARG A 193 16.99 -15.85 -16.51
N TYR A 194 16.43 -14.69 -16.79
CA TYR A 194 15.07 -14.35 -16.41
C TYR A 194 14.00 -15.35 -16.91
N ALA A 195 14.18 -15.94 -18.11
CA ALA A 195 13.32 -17.02 -18.61
C ALA A 195 13.22 -18.24 -17.66
N GLY A 196 14.16 -18.39 -16.72
CA GLY A 196 14.15 -19.43 -15.68
C GLY A 196 13.14 -19.19 -14.55
N LEU A 197 12.55 -17.99 -14.41
CA LEU A 197 11.54 -17.71 -13.39
C LEU A 197 10.13 -18.21 -13.76
N GLY A 198 9.89 -18.55 -15.03
CA GLY A 198 8.63 -19.13 -15.51
C GLY A 198 7.43 -18.17 -15.64
N LYS A 199 7.59 -16.89 -15.27
CA LYS A 199 6.57 -15.81 -15.38
C LYS A 199 7.24 -14.44 -15.63
N PRO A 200 6.53 -13.45 -16.23
CA PRO A 200 6.90 -12.03 -16.29
C PRO A 200 7.56 -11.52 -14.99
N ALA A 201 8.66 -10.75 -15.05
CA ALA A 201 9.42 -10.33 -13.85
C ALA A 201 8.52 -9.55 -12.89
N ARG A 202 7.64 -8.72 -13.46
CA ARG A 202 6.60 -7.94 -12.78
C ARG A 202 5.50 -8.79 -12.15
N GLU A 203 5.35 -10.05 -12.55
CA GLU A 203 4.37 -11.00 -12.02
C GLU A 203 5.01 -12.02 -11.06
N TYR A 204 6.33 -12.03 -10.95
CA TYR A 204 7.04 -12.91 -10.04
C TYR A 204 6.70 -12.54 -8.59
N SER A 205 6.50 -13.55 -7.75
CA SER A 205 6.04 -13.39 -6.35
C SER A 205 4.86 -12.42 -6.23
N ASN A 206 3.82 -12.57 -7.06
CA ASN A 206 2.63 -11.72 -7.04
C ASN A 206 2.91 -10.20 -7.18
N GLY A 207 4.06 -9.83 -7.76
CA GLY A 207 4.44 -8.44 -7.99
C GLY A 207 5.28 -7.80 -6.88
N ASP A 208 5.78 -8.57 -5.91
CA ASP A 208 6.64 -8.06 -4.82
C ASP A 208 7.87 -7.31 -5.37
N TYR A 209 8.37 -7.70 -6.55
CA TYR A 209 9.57 -7.12 -7.18
C TYR A 209 9.28 -6.04 -8.24
N VAL A 210 8.04 -5.54 -8.36
CA VAL A 210 7.70 -4.56 -9.42
C VAL A 210 8.61 -3.33 -9.37
N ARG A 211 8.92 -2.81 -8.17
CA ARG A 211 9.82 -1.65 -8.01
C ARG A 211 11.25 -1.94 -8.46
N SER A 212 11.78 -3.12 -8.13
CA SER A 212 13.11 -3.60 -8.55
C SER A 212 13.20 -3.74 -10.06
N VAL A 213 12.17 -4.32 -10.66
CA VAL A 213 12.07 -4.47 -12.12
C VAL A 213 11.99 -3.11 -12.81
N ASP A 214 11.14 -2.19 -12.32
CA ASP A 214 11.03 -0.83 -12.85
C ASP A 214 12.37 -0.09 -12.82
N LEU A 215 13.08 -0.16 -11.68
CA LEU A 215 14.37 0.50 -11.52
C LEU A 215 15.45 -0.13 -12.40
N ALA A 216 15.52 -1.46 -12.44
CA ALA A 216 16.46 -2.19 -13.29
C ALA A 216 16.21 -1.88 -14.78
N GLU A 217 14.96 -1.91 -15.26
CA GLU A 217 14.60 -1.62 -16.66
C GLU A 217 15.00 -0.19 -17.04
N LYS A 218 14.74 0.77 -16.15
CA LYS A 218 15.16 2.16 -16.34
C LYS A 218 16.67 2.26 -16.49
N ILE A 219 17.45 1.63 -15.61
CA ILE A 219 18.92 1.66 -15.65
C ILE A 219 19.45 1.01 -16.92
N ALA A 220 18.93 -0.16 -17.30
CA ALA A 220 19.32 -0.84 -18.54
C ALA A 220 19.04 0.04 -19.77
N THR A 221 17.89 0.71 -19.79
CA THR A 221 17.52 1.65 -20.86
C THR A 221 18.46 2.86 -20.91
N ASP A 222 18.74 3.49 -19.76
CA ASP A 222 19.64 4.64 -19.65
C ASP A 222 21.08 4.29 -20.11
N LEU A 223 21.52 3.04 -19.91
CA LEU A 223 22.82 2.52 -20.35
C LEU A 223 22.83 1.97 -21.80
N GLY A 224 21.68 1.87 -22.46
CA GLY A 224 21.57 1.31 -23.80
C GLY A 224 21.79 -0.21 -23.87
N PHE A 225 21.44 -0.94 -22.80
CA PHE A 225 21.52 -2.39 -22.75
C PHE A 225 20.18 -3.01 -23.22
N PRO A 226 20.20 -3.99 -24.13
CA PRO A 226 18.97 -4.63 -24.59
C PRO A 226 18.33 -5.49 -23.48
N LEU A 227 17.03 -5.35 -23.30
CA LEU A 227 16.23 -6.14 -22.36
C LEU A 227 15.96 -7.55 -22.90
N ALA A 228 16.06 -8.57 -22.05
CA ALA A 228 15.80 -9.97 -22.41
C ALA A 228 14.33 -10.24 -22.75
N ASP A 229 13.40 -9.47 -22.18
CA ASP A 229 11.98 -9.52 -22.50
C ASP A 229 11.46 -8.13 -22.93
N PRO A 230 11.49 -7.80 -24.23
CA PRO A 230 10.99 -6.52 -24.72
C PRO A 230 9.47 -6.37 -24.62
N ALA A 231 8.71 -7.45 -24.35
CA ALA A 231 7.27 -7.35 -24.13
C ALA A 231 6.96 -6.75 -22.75
N ALA A 232 7.84 -6.94 -21.75
CA ALA A 232 7.71 -6.33 -20.43
C ALA A 232 7.84 -4.80 -20.47
N ALA A 233 8.69 -4.27 -21.35
CA ALA A 233 8.96 -2.84 -21.48
C ALA A 233 7.80 -2.00 -22.04
N LYS A 234 6.78 -2.61 -22.65
CA LYS A 234 5.71 -1.88 -23.35
C LYS A 234 4.58 -1.37 -22.45
N VAL A 235 4.52 -1.78 -21.18
CA VAL A 235 3.37 -1.48 -20.30
C VAL A 235 3.50 -0.11 -19.62
N SER A 236 4.70 0.45 -19.50
CA SER A 236 4.97 1.70 -18.79
C SER A 236 4.71 2.98 -19.62
N GLY A 237 4.39 2.87 -20.92
CA GLY A 237 4.25 4.03 -21.82
C GLY A 237 2.83 4.60 -21.99
N ASP A 238 1.77 3.81 -21.82
CA ASP A 238 0.40 4.21 -22.25
C ASP A 238 -0.62 4.37 -21.10
N GLY A 239 -0.23 4.18 -19.85
CA GLY A 239 -1.15 4.09 -18.71
C GLY A 239 -1.66 5.42 -18.11
N LEU A 240 -0.99 6.55 -18.37
CA LEU A 240 -1.32 7.84 -17.73
C LEU A 240 -2.20 8.78 -18.56
N ASN A 241 -2.62 8.37 -19.76
CA ASN A 241 -3.55 9.16 -20.58
C ASN A 241 -4.92 8.48 -20.69
N ARG A 242 -5.57 8.21 -19.56
CA ARG A 242 -7.03 8.03 -19.55
C ARG A 242 -7.67 9.39 -19.79
N HIS A 243 -7.79 9.75 -21.07
CA HIS A 243 -8.70 10.79 -21.51
C HIS A 243 -10.07 10.58 -20.87
N CYS A 244 -10.47 11.54 -20.03
CA CYS A 244 -11.86 11.74 -19.70
C CYS A 244 -12.66 11.80 -21.01
N CYS A 245 -13.70 10.96 -21.10
CA CYS A 245 -14.67 11.01 -22.18
C CYS A 245 -15.10 12.46 -22.46
N PRO A 246 -15.04 12.95 -23.72
CA PRO A 246 -15.80 14.14 -24.07
C PRO A 246 -17.28 13.79 -24.06
N CYS A 247 -18.02 14.43 -23.16
CA CYS A 247 -19.47 14.48 -23.20
C CYS A 247 -19.90 15.14 -24.52
N HIS A 248 -20.25 14.34 -25.53
CA HIS A 248 -21.06 14.81 -26.64
C HIS A 248 -22.52 14.50 -26.34
N GLY A 249 -23.24 15.55 -25.94
CA GLY A 249 -24.68 15.57 -26.04
C GLY A 249 -25.07 15.86 -27.49
N GLU A 250 -25.81 14.96 -28.10
CA GLU A 250 -26.74 15.30 -29.17
C GLU A 250 -28.04 14.52 -28.96
N GLY A 251 -29.15 15.26 -28.99
CA GLY A 251 -30.48 14.73 -28.78
C GLY A 251 -30.96 13.86 -29.94
N GLY A 252 -31.72 12.83 -29.60
CA GLY A 252 -32.45 12.00 -30.56
C GLY A 252 -33.72 11.46 -29.92
N LEU A 253 -34.85 11.94 -30.42
CA LEU A 253 -36.22 11.56 -30.05
C LEU A 253 -36.49 10.06 -30.25
N ALA A 254 -37.42 9.54 -29.44
CA ALA A 254 -37.98 8.18 -29.42
C ALA A 254 -38.61 7.73 -30.77
N PRO A 255 -38.98 6.45 -30.94
CA PRO A 255 -40.29 5.99 -30.45
C PRO A 255 -40.38 4.54 -29.92
N GLN A 256 -41.55 4.30 -29.32
CA GLN A 256 -42.05 3.13 -28.60
C GLN A 256 -42.29 1.89 -29.50
N HIS A 257 -42.13 0.69 -28.94
CA HIS A 257 -42.85 -0.56 -29.24
C HIS A 257 -42.43 -1.60 -28.16
N ARG A 258 -43.23 -1.96 -27.14
CA ARG A 258 -44.43 -2.84 -27.05
C ARG A 258 -44.13 -4.34 -27.26
N GLU A 259 -44.67 -5.15 -26.34
CA GLU A 259 -44.75 -6.63 -26.27
C GLU A 259 -43.52 -7.33 -25.62
N SER A 260 -43.63 -8.34 -24.74
CA SER A 260 -44.76 -9.16 -24.31
C SER A 260 -44.50 -9.74 -22.91
N LEU A 261 -45.52 -9.67 -22.05
CA LEU A 261 -45.60 -10.31 -20.73
C LEU A 261 -46.45 -11.56 -20.87
N GLU A 262 -45.86 -12.74 -21.01
CA GLU A 262 -46.55 -14.02 -20.78
C GLU A 262 -45.59 -15.04 -20.17
N GLY A 263 -46.02 -15.69 -19.08
CA GLY A 263 -45.24 -16.72 -18.42
C GLY A 263 -45.71 -17.08 -17.02
N ARG A 264 -47.01 -17.29 -16.83
CA ARG A 264 -47.59 -17.89 -15.62
C ARG A 264 -47.09 -19.33 -15.45
N GLY A 265 -46.64 -19.69 -14.25
CA GLY A 265 -46.49 -21.08 -13.80
C GLY A 265 -46.81 -21.17 -12.31
N ARG A 266 -47.97 -21.74 -11.98
CA ARG A 266 -48.46 -21.97 -10.62
C ARG A 266 -47.69 -23.11 -9.93
N SER A 267 -47.71 -23.03 -8.59
CA SER A 267 -47.43 -24.01 -7.51
C SER A 267 -48.16 -25.36 -7.68
N PRO A 268 -48.19 -26.29 -6.69
CA PRO A 268 -47.48 -26.44 -5.39
C PRO A 268 -46.93 -27.88 -5.18
N GLU A 269 -46.37 -28.17 -4.00
CA GLU A 269 -46.69 -29.33 -3.12
C GLU A 269 -45.47 -29.78 -2.29
N ASP A 270 -45.51 -29.43 -1.00
CA ASP A 270 -45.16 -30.34 0.11
C ASP A 270 -46.21 -31.48 0.10
N PRO A 271 -45.86 -32.75 0.39
CA PRO A 271 -45.64 -33.12 1.80
C PRO A 271 -44.68 -34.31 2.07
N SER A 272 -43.94 -34.24 3.19
CA SER A 272 -43.83 -35.24 4.29
C SER A 272 -42.48 -35.15 4.99
#